data_AF-A0A3D0NGC2-F1
#
_entry.id   AF-A0A3D0NGC2-F1
#
_cell.length_a   1.000
_cell.length_b   1.000
_cell.length_c   1.000
_cell.angle_alpha   90.00
_cell.angle_beta   90.00
_cell.angle_gamma   90.00
#
_symmetry.space_group_name_H-M   'P 1'
#
loop_
_entity.id
_entity.type
_entity.pdbx_description
1 polymer ?
#
loop_
_entity_poly.entity_id
_entity_poly.type
_entity_poly.pdbx_seq_one_letter_code
_entity_poly.pdbx_strand_id
1 'polypeptide(L)'
;WCVTGDTFVVGCRFDSSIVYHDFFQENPDNLDPVFQSELGIYTANCGLRNVMLSWGHDEYMYNVCKDYLPDEGLAMIRYHSFYPWHSEGAYHHLMDEHDHKMLEFVKLFNPYDLYSKSNDPPDVELLRPFYEELIAEFFPSKIFW
;
A
#
# COMPACT_ATOMS: atom_id res chain seq x y z
N TRP A 1 -6.96 11.05 -8.94
CA TRP A 1 -5.60 10.48 -8.90
C TRP A 1 -5.06 10.41 -7.47
N CYS A 2 -5.34 11.37 -6.59
CA CYS A 2 -4.87 11.38 -5.19
C CYS A 2 -5.65 10.48 -4.19
N VAL A 3 -6.34 9.44 -4.67
CA VAL A 3 -7.15 8.55 -3.81
C VAL A 3 -6.94 7.09 -4.19
N THR A 4 -7.14 6.73 -5.46
CA THR A 4 -7.09 5.34 -5.94
C THR A 4 -5.92 5.11 -6.91
N GLY A 5 -5.57 3.85 -7.12
CA GLY A 5 -4.58 3.41 -8.11
C GLY A 5 -3.29 2.92 -7.46
N ASP A 6 -2.43 2.30 -8.27
CA ASP A 6 -1.15 1.78 -7.82
C ASP A 6 -0.30 2.88 -7.16
N THR A 7 0.27 2.56 -6.02
CA THR A 7 1.16 3.46 -5.28
C THR A 7 2.62 3.23 -5.66
N PHE A 8 3.42 4.28 -5.52
CA PHE A 8 4.85 4.25 -5.77
C PHE A 8 5.58 5.13 -4.74
N VAL A 9 6.89 4.92 -4.59
CA VAL A 9 7.70 5.76 -3.70
C VAL A 9 7.89 7.14 -4.32
N VAL A 10 7.64 8.19 -3.55
CA VAL A 10 7.98 9.57 -3.91
C VAL A 10 9.31 9.97 -3.26
N GLY A 11 9.99 10.99 -3.77
CA GLY A 11 11.25 11.46 -3.19
C GLY A 11 12.49 10.61 -3.53
N CYS A 12 12.37 9.65 -4.44
CA CYS A 12 13.47 8.96 -5.11
C CYS A 12 13.10 8.66 -6.55
N ARG A 13 14.01 8.03 -7.30
CA ARG A 13 13.78 7.77 -8.72
C ARG A 13 12.59 6.83 -8.90
N PHE A 14 11.66 7.21 -9.78
CA PHE A 14 10.52 6.37 -10.16
C PHE A 14 11.00 5.08 -10.83
N ASP A 15 10.67 3.94 -10.25
CA ASP A 15 11.00 2.63 -10.79
C ASP A 15 10.25 2.36 -12.11
N SER A 16 10.92 1.76 -13.10
CA SER A 16 10.36 1.50 -14.42
C SER A 16 9.19 0.50 -14.42
N SER A 17 8.99 -0.25 -13.33
CA SER A 17 7.85 -1.17 -13.16
C SER A 17 6.52 -0.46 -12.88
N ILE A 18 6.54 0.84 -12.56
CA ILE A 18 5.30 1.59 -12.33
C ILE A 18 4.50 1.69 -13.63
N VAL A 19 3.20 1.37 -13.55
CA VAL A 19 2.28 1.42 -14.68
C VAL A 19 2.28 2.83 -15.30
N TYR A 20 2.41 2.88 -16.64
CA TYR A 20 2.51 4.13 -17.40
C TYR A 20 3.68 5.06 -16.96
N HIS A 21 4.84 4.47 -16.68
CA HIS A 21 6.05 5.18 -16.24
C HIS A 21 6.42 6.44 -17.06
N ASP A 22 6.21 6.42 -18.37
CA ASP A 22 6.53 7.56 -19.25
C ASP A 22 5.85 8.88 -18.84
N PHE A 23 4.70 8.83 -18.13
CA PHE A 23 4.03 10.04 -17.64
C PHE A 23 4.79 10.76 -16.53
N PHE A 24 5.78 10.12 -15.88
CA PHE A 24 6.64 10.79 -14.90
C PHE A 24 7.59 11.81 -15.52
N GLN A 25 7.76 11.84 -16.85
CA GLN A 25 8.59 12.83 -17.52
C GLN A 25 8.17 14.27 -17.22
N GLU A 26 6.86 14.49 -16.99
CA GLU A 26 6.29 15.81 -16.65
C GLU A 26 6.21 16.07 -15.14
N ASN A 27 6.57 15.09 -14.29
CA ASN A 27 6.58 15.29 -12.85
C ASN A 27 7.75 16.21 -12.45
N PRO A 28 7.55 17.29 -11.68
CA PRO A 28 8.62 18.19 -11.27
C PRO A 28 9.75 17.49 -10.50
N ASP A 29 9.45 16.41 -9.77
CA ASP A 29 10.48 15.63 -9.08
C ASP A 29 11.44 14.94 -10.06
N ASN A 30 10.99 14.68 -11.30
CA ASN A 30 11.82 14.14 -12.38
C ASN A 30 12.88 15.15 -12.87
N LEU A 31 12.72 16.43 -12.54
CA LEU A 31 13.65 17.51 -12.88
C LEU A 31 14.57 17.87 -11.71
N ASP A 32 14.28 17.41 -10.50
CA ASP A 32 15.10 17.67 -9.31
C ASP A 32 16.17 16.59 -9.13
N PRO A 33 17.47 16.92 -9.24
CA PRO A 33 18.56 15.96 -9.08
C PRO A 33 18.55 15.18 -7.76
N VAL A 34 17.96 15.74 -6.68
CA VAL A 34 17.85 15.08 -5.37
C VAL A 34 17.05 13.79 -5.50
N PHE A 35 15.99 13.79 -6.30
CA PHE A 35 15.09 12.64 -6.45
C PHE A 35 15.49 11.70 -7.58
N GLN A 36 16.56 11.98 -8.34
CA GLN A 36 16.97 11.14 -9.47
C GLN A 36 17.85 9.94 -9.10
N SER A 37 18.32 9.87 -7.85
CA SER A 37 19.07 8.72 -7.37
C SER A 37 18.15 7.58 -6.92
N GLU A 38 18.70 6.37 -6.82
CA GLU A 38 17.94 5.20 -6.36
C GLU A 38 17.35 5.42 -4.95
N LEU A 39 18.12 6.03 -4.05
CA LEU A 39 17.69 6.28 -2.68
C LEU A 39 16.99 7.63 -2.52
N GLY A 40 17.26 8.61 -3.39
CA GLY A 40 16.72 9.95 -3.27
C GLY A 40 16.99 10.57 -1.88
N ILE A 41 15.92 10.88 -1.16
CA ILE A 41 15.97 11.40 0.22
C ILE A 41 16.06 10.32 1.31
N TYR A 42 16.00 9.04 0.94
CA TYR A 42 16.01 7.91 1.87
C TYR A 42 17.42 7.38 2.13
N THR A 43 17.52 6.52 3.15
CA THR A 43 18.71 5.69 3.37
C THR A 43 18.41 4.24 3.03
N ALA A 44 19.44 3.49 2.64
CA ALA A 44 19.29 2.07 2.35
C ALA A 44 18.70 1.32 3.56
N ASN A 45 17.75 0.40 3.28
CA ASN A 45 17.10 -0.45 4.27
C ASN A 45 16.47 0.33 5.45
N CYS A 46 15.96 1.53 5.19
CA CYS A 46 15.30 2.36 6.21
C CYS A 46 13.97 1.78 6.71
N GLY A 47 13.42 0.80 6.00
CA GLY A 47 12.13 0.19 6.27
C GLY A 47 11.00 0.96 5.59
N LEU A 48 10.05 0.28 4.97
CA LEU A 48 8.96 0.92 4.21
C LEU A 48 8.06 1.80 5.09
N ARG A 49 8.07 1.59 6.40
CA ARG A 49 7.40 2.50 7.36
C ARG A 49 7.95 3.93 7.36
N ASN A 50 9.20 4.11 6.94
CA ASN A 50 9.90 5.39 6.86
C ASN A 50 9.96 5.95 5.43
N VAL A 51 9.26 5.31 4.49
CA VAL A 51 9.20 5.70 3.08
C VAL A 51 7.87 6.40 2.83
N MET A 52 7.90 7.49 2.07
CA MET A 52 6.68 8.14 1.60
C MET A 52 6.22 7.46 0.31
N LEU A 53 5.03 6.87 0.35
CA LEU A 53 4.30 6.46 -0.84
C LEU A 53 3.45 7.61 -1.37
N SER A 54 3.17 7.59 -2.66
CA SER A 54 2.18 8.46 -3.28
C SER A 54 0.86 8.42 -2.51
N TRP A 55 0.33 9.58 -2.13
CA TRP A 55 -0.85 9.67 -1.28
C TRP A 55 -2.10 9.04 -1.90
N GLY A 56 -2.82 8.24 -1.12
CA GLY A 56 -4.03 7.56 -1.53
C GLY A 56 -4.74 6.85 -0.37
N HIS A 57 -5.69 5.99 -0.73
CA HIS A 57 -6.53 5.25 0.20
C HIS A 57 -5.76 4.31 1.12
N ASP A 58 -4.64 3.72 0.66
CA ASP A 58 -3.77 2.85 1.45
C ASP A 58 -3.25 3.53 2.73
N GLU A 59 -2.50 4.63 2.58
CA GLU A 59 -1.90 5.36 3.70
C GLU A 59 -2.98 6.02 4.58
N TYR A 60 -4.07 6.49 3.97
CA TYR A 60 -5.22 7.01 4.71
C TYR A 60 -5.84 5.94 5.61
N MET A 61 -6.21 4.78 5.06
CA MET A 61 -6.84 3.70 5.82
C MET A 61 -5.87 3.08 6.83
N TYR A 62 -4.58 3.00 6.51
CA TYR A 62 -3.56 2.63 7.50
C TYR A 62 -3.61 3.55 8.72
N ASN A 63 -3.67 4.87 8.52
CA ASN A 63 -3.73 5.83 9.62
C ASN A 63 -5.03 5.74 10.44
N VAL A 64 -6.16 5.39 9.80
CA VAL A 64 -7.43 5.12 10.48
C VAL A 64 -7.35 3.84 11.32
N CYS A 65 -6.66 2.80 10.82
CA CYS A 65 -6.68 1.45 11.40
C CYS A 65 -5.52 1.11 12.33
N LYS A 66 -4.41 1.87 12.32
CA LYS A 66 -3.12 1.49 12.97
C LYS A 66 -3.16 1.20 14.46
N ASP A 67 -4.15 1.71 15.18
CA ASP A 67 -4.30 1.48 16.62
C ASP A 67 -5.18 0.26 16.94
N TYR A 68 -5.75 -0.41 15.92
CA TYR A 68 -6.77 -1.45 16.08
C TYR A 68 -6.40 -2.82 15.50
N LEU A 69 -5.61 -2.83 14.41
CA LEU A 69 -5.29 -4.06 13.68
C LEU A 69 -3.86 -4.55 13.96
N PRO A 70 -3.59 -5.87 13.86
CA PRO A 70 -2.23 -6.40 13.91
C PRO A 70 -1.41 -5.95 12.70
N ASP A 71 -0.08 -6.02 12.83
CA ASP A 71 0.89 -5.58 11.81
C ASP A 71 0.62 -6.17 10.43
N GLU A 72 0.26 -7.46 10.35
CA GLU A 72 -0.04 -8.14 9.10
C GLU A 72 -1.27 -7.53 8.40
N GLY A 73 -2.32 -7.24 9.18
CA GLY A 73 -3.53 -6.58 8.70
C GLY A 73 -3.24 -5.18 8.18
N LEU A 74 -2.40 -4.44 8.92
CA LEU A 74 -1.98 -3.10 8.56
C LEU A 74 -1.10 -3.07 7.32
N ALA A 75 -0.18 -4.03 7.17
CA ALA A 75 0.66 -4.14 5.99
C ALA A 75 -0.16 -4.43 4.73
N MET A 76 -1.13 -5.36 4.82
CA MET A 76 -2.07 -5.62 3.72
C MET A 76 -2.80 -4.34 3.33
N ILE A 77 -3.37 -3.57 4.28
CA ILE A 77 -4.06 -2.30 3.96
C ILE A 77 -3.11 -1.26 3.37
N ARG A 78 -1.94 -1.05 3.99
CA ARG A 78 -1.03 0.05 3.64
C ARG A 78 -0.30 -0.15 2.31
N TYR A 79 -0.15 -1.39 1.87
CA TYR A 79 0.71 -1.72 0.74
C TYR A 79 0.01 -2.53 -0.36
N HIS A 80 -1.30 -2.78 -0.29
CA HIS A 80 -2.01 -3.54 -1.34
C HIS A 80 -2.04 -2.86 -2.70
N SER A 81 -1.88 -1.54 -2.77
CA SER A 81 -1.73 -0.83 -4.04
C SER A 81 -0.27 -0.73 -4.48
N PHE A 82 0.70 -1.20 -3.69
CA PHE A 82 2.13 -1.04 -4.00
C PHE A 82 2.66 -2.13 -4.94
N TYR A 83 2.03 -2.26 -6.11
CA TYR A 83 2.31 -3.28 -7.13
C TYR A 83 3.77 -3.36 -7.58
N PRO A 84 4.48 -2.23 -7.82
CA PRO A 84 5.91 -2.27 -8.07
C PRO A 84 6.69 -3.10 -7.05
N TRP A 85 6.32 -3.03 -5.78
CA TRP A 85 6.97 -3.79 -4.71
C TRP A 85 6.48 -5.24 -4.65
N HIS A 86 5.18 -5.45 -4.39
CA HIS A 86 4.70 -6.79 -4.06
C HIS A 86 4.53 -7.72 -5.27
N SER A 87 4.42 -7.17 -6.49
CA SER A 87 4.28 -7.95 -7.72
C SER A 87 5.57 -7.96 -8.55
N GLU A 88 6.21 -6.80 -8.72
CA GLU A 88 7.34 -6.64 -9.64
C GLU A 88 8.73 -6.72 -8.96
N GLY A 89 8.78 -6.72 -7.63
CA GLY A 89 10.03 -6.86 -6.86
C GLY A 89 10.91 -5.61 -6.82
N ALA A 90 10.35 -4.44 -7.13
CA ALA A 90 11.02 -3.15 -7.00
C ALA A 90 11.15 -2.73 -5.52
N TYR A 91 11.96 -1.69 -5.27
CA TYR A 91 12.13 -1.04 -3.96
C TYR A 91 12.71 -1.91 -2.82
N HIS A 92 13.25 -3.08 -3.11
CA HIS A 92 13.91 -3.93 -2.09
C HIS A 92 15.09 -3.26 -1.39
N HIS A 93 15.74 -2.27 -2.01
CA HIS A 93 16.82 -1.49 -1.40
C HIS A 93 16.34 -0.58 -0.23
N LEU A 94 15.03 -0.38 -0.07
CA LEU A 94 14.43 0.37 1.05
C LEU A 94 13.94 -0.54 2.19
N MET A 95 13.77 -1.84 1.93
CA MET A 95 13.19 -2.79 2.88
C MET A 95 14.11 -3.10 4.06
N ASP A 96 13.52 -3.31 5.23
CA ASP A 96 14.17 -3.98 6.36
C ASP A 96 13.59 -5.40 6.62
N GLU A 97 14.04 -6.05 7.69
CA GLU A 97 13.61 -7.42 8.04
C GLU A 97 12.09 -7.53 8.27
N HIS A 98 11.46 -6.47 8.78
CA HIS A 98 10.02 -6.46 9.00
C HIS A 98 9.27 -6.46 7.67
N ASP A 99 9.71 -5.64 6.72
CA ASP A 99 9.07 -5.56 5.40
C ASP A 99 9.18 -6.89 4.63
N HIS A 100 10.31 -7.61 4.79
CA HIS A 100 10.46 -8.94 4.20
C HIS A 100 9.40 -9.93 4.70
N LYS A 101 9.02 -9.86 5.97
CA LYS A 101 7.94 -10.69 6.55
C LYS A 101 6.57 -10.20 6.08
N MET A 102 6.35 -8.90 6.08
CA MET A 102 5.07 -8.31 5.65
C MET A 102 4.76 -8.56 4.17
N LEU A 103 5.78 -8.64 3.32
CA LEU A 103 5.63 -8.98 1.91
C LEU A 103 4.89 -10.31 1.69
N GLU A 104 5.05 -11.30 2.58
CA GLU A 104 4.34 -12.57 2.49
C GLU A 104 2.83 -12.39 2.66
N PHE A 105 2.41 -11.56 3.62
CA PHE A 105 1.00 -11.28 3.89
C PHE A 105 0.36 -10.41 2.79
N VAL A 106 1.08 -9.40 2.29
CA VAL A 106 0.61 -8.57 1.18
C VAL A 106 0.41 -9.41 -0.09
N LYS A 107 1.36 -10.30 -0.40
CA LYS A 107 1.23 -11.25 -1.52
C LYS A 107 0.10 -12.26 -1.31
N LEU A 108 -0.14 -12.69 -0.07
CA LEU A 108 -1.25 -13.59 0.26
C LEU A 108 -2.61 -12.91 0.03
N PHE A 109 -2.73 -11.63 0.38
CA PHE A 109 -3.97 -10.85 0.22
C PHE A 109 -4.28 -10.53 -1.24
N ASN A 110 -3.28 -10.13 -2.02
CA ASN A 110 -3.47 -9.56 -3.35
C ASN A 110 -4.35 -10.40 -4.32
N PRO A 111 -4.25 -11.75 -4.37
CA PRO A 111 -5.16 -12.57 -5.18
C PRO A 111 -6.63 -12.42 -4.80
N TYR A 112 -6.94 -12.21 -3.53
CA TYR A 112 -8.32 -12.03 -3.07
C TYR A 112 -8.85 -10.64 -3.43
N ASP A 113 -8.05 -9.58 -3.35
CA ASP A 113 -8.45 -8.26 -3.89
C ASP A 113 -8.65 -8.33 -5.40
N LEU A 114 -7.68 -8.89 -6.14
CA LEU A 114 -7.68 -8.81 -7.59
C LEU A 114 -8.71 -9.74 -8.24
N TYR A 115 -8.78 -11.00 -7.81
CA TYR A 115 -9.52 -12.04 -8.53
C TYR A 115 -10.91 -12.35 -7.96
N SER A 116 -11.31 -11.72 -6.85
CA SER A 116 -12.70 -11.80 -6.35
C SER A 116 -13.64 -10.80 -7.04
N LYS A 117 -13.10 -9.87 -7.85
CA LYS A 117 -13.86 -8.87 -8.61
C LYS A 117 -14.81 -9.56 -9.60
N SER A 118 -16.11 -9.47 -9.34
CA SER A 118 -17.18 -10.12 -10.11
C SER A 118 -18.31 -9.14 -10.42
N ASN A 119 -19.04 -9.39 -11.52
CA ASN A 119 -20.27 -8.65 -11.84
C ASN A 119 -21.46 -9.09 -10.98
N ASP A 120 -21.37 -10.28 -10.37
CA ASP A 120 -22.40 -10.80 -9.48
C ASP A 120 -22.07 -10.37 -8.03
N PRO A 121 -22.80 -9.39 -7.47
CA PRO A 121 -22.51 -8.90 -6.13
C PRO A 121 -22.87 -9.95 -5.06
N PRO A 122 -22.16 -9.95 -3.91
CA PRO A 122 -22.50 -10.83 -2.81
C PRO A 122 -23.83 -10.44 -2.15
N ASP A 123 -24.47 -11.40 -1.48
CA ASP A 123 -25.64 -11.13 -0.63
C ASP A 123 -25.20 -10.43 0.67
N VAL A 124 -25.33 -9.11 0.69
CA VAL A 124 -24.90 -8.26 1.81
C VAL A 124 -25.67 -8.56 3.08
N GLU A 125 -26.98 -8.84 3.01
CA GLU A 125 -27.79 -9.07 4.20
C GLU A 125 -27.47 -10.43 4.84
N LEU A 126 -27.16 -11.44 4.03
CA LEU A 126 -26.67 -12.72 4.54
C LEU A 126 -25.30 -12.59 5.23
N LEU A 127 -24.40 -11.79 4.66
CA LEU A 127 -23.02 -11.67 5.14
C LEU A 127 -22.85 -10.67 6.29
N ARG A 128 -23.74 -9.68 6.40
CA ARG A 128 -23.66 -8.58 7.38
C ARG A 128 -23.41 -9.06 8.81
N PRO A 129 -24.14 -10.04 9.38
CA PRO A 129 -23.94 -10.44 10.78
C PRO A 129 -22.53 -10.93 11.07
N PHE A 130 -21.94 -11.67 10.11
CA PHE A 130 -20.56 -12.18 10.24
C PHE A 130 -19.53 -11.04 10.27
N TYR A 131 -19.64 -10.08 9.35
CA TYR A 131 -18.72 -8.95 9.31
C TYR A 131 -18.94 -7.97 10.47
N GLU A 132 -20.17 -7.78 10.95
CA GLU A 132 -20.45 -6.94 12.13
C GLU A 132 -19.83 -7.53 13.40
N GLU A 133 -19.84 -8.86 13.57
CA GLU A 133 -19.16 -9.54 14.67
C GLU A 133 -17.63 -9.31 14.61
N LEU A 134 -17.02 -9.48 13.44
CA LEU A 134 -15.59 -9.21 13.25
C LEU A 134 -15.23 -7.74 13.47
N ILE A 135 -16.05 -6.80 12.97
CA ILE A 135 -15.81 -5.37 13.19
C ILE A 135 -15.84 -5.06 14.68
N ALA A 136 -16.77 -5.64 15.44
CA ALA A 136 -16.87 -5.44 16.89
C ALA A 136 -15.71 -6.07 17.68
N GLU A 137 -15.06 -7.10 17.14
CA GLU A 137 -13.86 -7.71 17.73
C GLU A 137 -12.65 -6.78 17.65
N PHE A 138 -12.45 -6.11 16.51
CA PHE A 138 -11.26 -5.29 16.26
C PHE A 138 -11.44 -3.79 16.53
N PHE A 139 -12.64 -3.24 16.31
CA PHE A 139 -12.89 -1.80 16.31
C PHE A 139 -13.91 -1.39 17.39
N PRO A 140 -13.77 -0.17 17.96
CA PRO A 140 -14.82 0.42 18.76
C PRO A 140 -16.05 0.74 17.90
N SER A 141 -17.20 0.92 18.55
CA SER A 141 -18.47 1.24 17.86
C SER A 141 -18.45 2.55 17.06
N LYS A 142 -17.48 3.42 17.31
CA LYS A 142 -17.22 4.65 16.56
C LYS A 142 -15.72 4.86 16.43
N ILE A 143 -15.27 5.14 15.21
CA ILE A 143 -13.89 5.51 14.90
C ILE A 143 -13.83 6.89 14.26
N PHE A 144 -12.64 7.50 14.29
CA PHE A 144 -12.36 8.76 13.60
C PHE A 144 -11.85 8.46 12.19
N TRP A 145 -12.44 9.15 11.22
CA TRP A 145 -12.11 9.08 9.80
C TRP A 145 -11.37 10.36 9.41
#